data_AF-A8LX25-F1
#
_entry.id   AF-A8LX25-F1
#
_cell.length_a   1.000
_cell.length_b   1.000
_cell.length_c   1.000
_cell.angle_alpha   90.00
_cell.angle_beta   90.00
_cell.angle_gamma   90.00
#
_symmetry.space_group_name_H-M   'P 1'
#
loop_
_entity.id
_entity.type
_entity.pdbx_description
1 polymer ?
#
loop_
_entity_poly.entity_id
_entity_poly.type
_entity_poly.pdbx_seq_one_letter_code
_entity_poly.pdbx_strand_id
1 'polypeptide(L)'
;MVNRQFVPLDVPWQNNCSFGVIDTTTGAMAKLPGNGEIRGVLLTVDGKVLVRRASGISVLDSSFTPLVEAAEPAEFDGLHVLAYQV
;
A
#
# COMPACT_ATOMS: atom_id res chain seq x y z
N MET A 1 14.57 5.44 -18.29
CA MET A 1 13.64 4.93 -17.25
C MET A 1 12.25 5.42 -17.61
N VAL A 2 11.24 4.53 -17.62
CA VAL A 2 9.85 4.92 -17.91
C VAL A 2 9.25 5.48 -16.63
N ASN A 3 8.64 6.66 -16.71
CA ASN A 3 7.97 7.30 -15.57
C ASN A 3 6.70 6.48 -15.26
N ARG A 4 6.76 5.66 -14.21
CA ARG A 4 5.62 4.88 -13.71
C ARG A 4 4.91 5.68 -12.64
N GLN A 5 3.61 5.88 -12.82
CA GLN A 5 2.77 6.57 -11.87
C GLN A 5 1.76 5.59 -11.29
N PHE A 6 1.50 5.71 -10.00
CA PHE A 6 0.73 4.75 -9.23
C PHE A 6 -0.36 5.44 -8.44
N VAL A 7 -1.54 4.83 -8.36
CA VAL A 7 -2.68 5.33 -7.60
C VAL A 7 -3.27 4.20 -6.75
N PRO A 8 -3.48 4.41 -5.44
CA PRO A 8 -4.14 3.44 -4.58
C PRO A 8 -5.65 3.44 -4.86
N LEU A 9 -6.26 2.27 -4.92
CA LEU A 9 -7.69 2.09 -5.13
C LEU A 9 -8.25 1.11 -4.12
N ASP A 10 -9.46 1.39 -3.66
CA ASP A 10 -10.35 0.39 -3.06
C ASP A 10 -11.05 -0.34 -4.22
N VAL A 11 -10.64 -1.57 -4.48
CA VAL A 11 -11.15 -2.37 -5.59
C VAL A 11 -11.95 -3.56 -5.05
N PRO A 12 -13.18 -3.79 -5.54
CA PRO A 12 -13.83 -5.08 -5.38
C PRO A 12 -13.01 -6.10 -6.17
N TRP A 13 -12.17 -6.87 -5.48
CA TRP A 13 -11.32 -7.88 -6.13
C TRP A 13 -11.62 -9.25 -5.51
N GLN A 14 -12.09 -10.19 -6.33
CA GLN A 14 -12.43 -11.56 -5.92
C GLN A 14 -13.41 -11.64 -4.73
N ASN A 15 -14.49 -10.84 -4.76
CA ASN A 15 -15.54 -10.79 -3.72
C ASN A 15 -15.10 -10.28 -2.33
N ASN A 16 -13.88 -9.75 -2.21
CA ASN A 16 -13.44 -9.02 -1.03
C ASN A 16 -13.16 -7.56 -1.40
N CYS A 17 -13.55 -6.61 -0.55
CA CYS A 17 -13.12 -5.22 -0.69
C CYS A 17 -11.63 -5.21 -0.36
N SER A 18 -10.78 -5.16 -1.39
CA SER A 18 -9.32 -5.23 -1.24
C SER A 18 -8.69 -3.95 -1.75
N PHE A 19 -7.68 -3.47 -1.05
CA PHE A 19 -6.88 -2.36 -1.53
C PHE A 19 -5.85 -2.85 -2.55
N GLY A 20 -5.59 -2.03 -3.56
CA GLY A 20 -4.54 -2.28 -4.53
C GLY A 20 -3.99 -1.00 -5.14
N VAL A 21 -3.06 -1.16 -6.06
CA VAL A 21 -2.41 -0.05 -6.76
C VAL A 21 -2.48 -0.28 -8.25
N ILE A 22 -2.87 0.72 -9.03
CA ILE A 22 -2.81 0.68 -10.50
C ILE A 22 -1.58 1.41 -10.99
N ASP A 23 -0.83 0.80 -11.91
CA ASP A 23 0.16 1.46 -12.76
C ASP A 23 -0.58 2.24 -13.84
N THR A 24 -0.62 3.58 -13.74
CA THR A 24 -1.36 4.44 -14.67
C THR A 24 -0.72 4.53 -16.05
N THR A 25 0.52 4.08 -16.21
CA THR A 25 1.18 4.00 -17.51
C THR A 25 0.67 2.80 -18.30
N THR A 26 0.29 1.71 -17.62
CA THR A 26 -0.18 0.47 -18.26
C THR A 26 -1.66 0.16 -18.04
N GLY A 27 -2.31 0.80 -17.07
CA GLY A 27 -3.66 0.47 -16.61
C GLY A 27 -3.75 -0.83 -15.81
N ALA A 28 -2.63 -1.52 -15.56
CA ALA A 28 -2.62 -2.80 -14.88
C ALA A 28 -2.53 -2.65 -13.35
N MET A 29 -3.10 -3.62 -12.63
CA MET A 29 -2.88 -3.76 -11.19
C MET A 29 -1.40 -4.10 -10.93
N ALA A 30 -0.77 -3.30 -10.08
CA ALA A 30 0.56 -3.56 -9.58
C ALA A 30 0.52 -4.62 -8.46
N LYS A 31 1.47 -5.56 -8.51
CA LYS A 31 1.64 -6.56 -7.46
C LYS A 31 2.48 -5.98 -6.33
N LEU A 32 1.90 -5.84 -5.15
CA LEU A 32 2.63 -5.46 -3.94
C LEU A 32 3.23 -6.71 -3.27
N PRO A 33 4.53 -6.70 -2.89
CA PRO A 33 5.14 -7.82 -2.19
C PRO A 33 4.69 -7.88 -0.73
N GLY A 34 4.70 -9.08 -0.16
CA GLY A 34 4.25 -9.37 1.19
C GLY A 34 3.04 -10.31 1.21
N ASN A 35 2.76 -10.89 2.38
CA ASN A 35 1.66 -11.82 2.58
C ASN A 35 0.57 -11.19 3.45
N GLY A 36 -0.66 -11.69 3.32
CA GLY A 36 -1.80 -11.24 4.12
C GLY A 36 -2.68 -10.23 3.41
N GLU A 37 -3.90 -10.08 3.93
CA GLU A 37 -4.92 -9.16 3.43
C GLU A 37 -4.44 -7.71 3.56
N ILE A 38 -4.52 -6.96 2.46
CA ILE A 38 -4.21 -5.53 2.44
C ILE A 38 -5.43 -4.75 2.92
N ARG A 39 -5.23 -3.93 3.95
CA ARG A 39 -6.25 -3.07 4.58
C ARG A 39 -6.09 -1.59 4.27
N GLY A 40 -5.04 -1.22 3.52
CA GLY A 40 -4.80 0.14 3.08
C GLY A 40 -3.47 0.28 2.35
N VAL A 41 -3.42 1.23 1.41
CA VAL A 41 -2.19 1.61 0.72
C VAL A 41 -2.09 3.12 0.69
N LEU A 42 -0.92 3.65 1.05
CA LEU A 42 -0.61 5.07 0.98
C LEU A 42 0.71 5.28 0.24
N LEU A 43 0.71 6.24 -0.68
CA LEU A 43 1.92 6.73 -1.34
C LEU A 43 2.30 8.06 -0.68
N THR A 44 3.55 8.17 -0.26
CA THR A 44 4.08 9.37 0.38
C THR A 44 4.82 10.25 -0.63
N VAL A 45 4.96 11.54 -0.32
CA VAL A 45 5.65 12.50 -1.20
C VAL A 45 7.14 12.21 -1.37
N ASP A 46 7.77 11.50 -0.42
CA ASP A 46 9.16 11.06 -0.52
C ASP A 46 9.32 9.75 -1.33
N GLY A 47 8.26 9.30 -1.99
CA GLY A 47 8.28 8.13 -2.88
C GLY A 47 8.27 6.79 -2.14
N LYS A 48 7.80 6.76 -0.89
CA LYS A 48 7.58 5.50 -0.16
C LYS A 48 6.14 5.04 -0.32
N VAL A 49 5.95 3.75 -0.11
CA VAL A 49 4.65 3.12 -0.14
C VAL A 49 4.45 2.41 1.19
N LEU A 50 3.43 2.84 1.92
CA LEU A 50 2.98 2.19 3.15
C LEU A 50 1.85 1.24 2.81
N VAL A 51 2.04 -0.05 3.10
CA VAL A 51 1.03 -1.08 2.88
C VAL A 51 0.60 -1.63 4.24
N ARG A 52 -0.63 -1.29 4.66
CA ARG A 52 -1.22 -1.83 5.89
C ARG A 52 -1.83 -3.19 5.59
N ARG A 53 -1.54 -4.15 6.46
CA ARG A 53 -2.05 -5.52 6.40
C ARG A 53 -2.61 -5.94 7.75
N ALA A 54 -3.41 -6.99 7.76
CA ALA A 54 -3.89 -7.59 9.01
C ALA A 54 -2.76 -7.99 9.97
N SER A 55 -1.55 -8.22 9.46
CA SER A 55 -0.36 -8.61 10.24
C SER A 55 0.58 -7.45 10.59
N GLY A 56 0.33 -6.22 10.15
CA GLY A 56 1.21 -5.06 10.37
C GLY A 56 1.37 -4.16 9.15
N ILE A 57 2.45 -3.37 9.11
CA ILE A 57 2.72 -2.36 8.08
C ILE A 57 4.02 -2.71 7.35
N SER A 58 4.00 -2.75 6.03
CA SER A 58 5.23 -2.81 5.22
C SER A 58 5.51 -1.44 4.61
N VAL A 59 6.77 -1.02 4.66
CA VAL A 59 7.28 0.18 3.98
C VAL A 59 8.08 -0.27 2.77
N LEU A 60 7.71 0.23 1.60
CA LEU A 60 8.37 -0.04 0.33
C LEU A 60 8.95 1.24 -0.28
N ASP A 61 9.91 1.09 -1.19
CA ASP A 61 10.31 2.18 -2.09
C ASP A 61 9.33 2.35 -3.27
N SER A 62 9.62 3.31 -4.15
CA SER A 62 8.79 3.63 -5.33
C SER A 62 8.76 2.52 -6.40
N SER A 63 9.66 1.53 -6.31
CA SER A 63 9.70 0.34 -7.15
C SER A 63 9.03 -0.86 -6.45
N PHE A 64 8.36 -0.63 -5.33
CA PHE A 64 7.80 -1.63 -4.43
C PHE A 64 8.83 -2.59 -3.84
N THR A 65 10.11 -2.21 -3.73
CA THR A 65 11.10 -3.00 -3.00
C THR A 65 10.84 -2.86 -1.50
N PRO A 66 10.78 -3.97 -0.73
CA PRO A 66 10.65 -3.90 0.72
C PRO A 66 11.83 -3.16 1.36
N LEU A 67 11.53 -2.21 2.24
CA LEU A 67 12.53 -1.48 3.03
C LEU A 67 12.50 -1.91 4.50
N VAL A 68 11.30 -1.96 5.10
CA VAL A 68 11.12 -2.39 6.49
C VAL A 68 9.69 -2.91 6.72
N GLU A 69 9.55 -3.82 7.68
CA GLU A 69 8.26 -4.23 8.24
C GLU A 69 8.15 -3.71 9.67
N ALA A 70 6.98 -3.18 10.01
CA ALA A 70 6.66 -2.70 11.34
C ALA A 70 5.40 -3.41 11.84
N ALA A 71 5.40 -3.80 13.11
CA ALA A 71 4.16 -4.20 13.78
C ALA A 71 3.24 -2.98 13.86
N GLU A 72 1.95 -3.19 13.61
CA GLU A 72 0.96 -2.17 13.92
C GLU A 72 0.81 -2.10 15.45
N PRO A 73 1.01 -0.92 16.08
CA PRO A 73 0.75 -0.77 17.51
C PRO A 73 -0.71 -1.11 17.83
N ALA A 74 -0.92 -1.83 18.93
CA ALA A 74 -2.26 -2.32 19.29
C ALA A 74 -3.26 -1.17 19.51
N GLU A 75 -2.79 0.02 19.92
CA GLU A 75 -3.64 1.21 20.05
C GLU A 75 -4.20 1.75 18.73
N PHE A 76 -3.68 1.32 17.58
CA PHE A 76 -4.12 1.76 16.25
C PHE A 76 -4.89 0.68 15.48
N ASP A 77 -5.10 -0.51 16.06
CA ASP A 77 -5.88 -1.57 15.41
C ASP A 77 -7.31 -1.11 15.10
N GLY A 78 -7.80 -1.47 13.92
CA GLY A 78 -9.12 -1.03 13.43
C GLY A 78 -9.25 0.44 13.02
N LEU A 79 -8.25 1.31 13.24
CA LEU A 79 -8.30 2.70 12.79
C LEU A 79 -7.90 2.83 11.31
N HIS A 80 -8.56 3.75 10.59
CA HIS A 80 -8.11 4.17 9.28
C HIS A 80 -6.92 5.13 9.46
N VAL A 81 -5.71 4.61 9.25
CA VAL A 81 -4.48 5.41 9.34
C VAL A 81 -4.45 6.40 8.17
N LEU A 82 -4.67 7.67 8.48
CA LEU A 82 -4.37 8.79 7.58
C LEU A 82 -2.95 9.23 7.90
N ALA A 83 -1.96 8.87 7.08
CA ALA A 83 -0.68 9.57 7.18
C ALA A 83 -0.85 10.92 6.48
N TYR A 84 -0.77 11.99 7.28
CA TYR A 84 -0.72 13.35 6.79
C TYR A 84 0.71 13.86 6.94
N GLN A 85 1.14 14.65 5.96
CA GLN A 85 2.39 15.37 6.03
C GLN A 85 2.20 16.58 6.95
N VAL A 86 3.13 16.81 7.88
CA VAL A 86 3.22 18.05 8.66
C VAL A 86 4.09 19.05 7.93
#